data_AF-A0A8T3ZRT4-F1
#
_entry.id   AF-A0A8T3ZRT4-F1
#
_cell.length_a   1.000
_cell.length_b   1.000
_cell.length_c   1.000
_cell.angle_alpha   90.00
_cell.angle_beta   90.00
_cell.angle_gamma   90.00
#
_symmetry.space_group_name_H-M   'P 1'
#
loop_
_entity.id
_entity.type
_entity.pdbx_description
1 polymer ?
#
loop_
_entity_poly.entity_id
_entity_poly.type
_entity_poly.pdbx_seq_one_letter_code
_entity_poly.pdbx_strand_id
1 'polypeptide(L)'
;MEGPSSSAKVFAIIGDPVSHSASPAMHNAAFRALGMDAVYCAFRVKKESLPHALDGMRALGIAGMNVTAPHKQDAMRLVDEVDEMACKAGAVNTIVSQGRKLKGFNTDVAGCARALQMLMGRENMAGLEVIVLGAGGAARAALVALGNGNRISIVSRDVQKAIDAMRELGLSRFKAIGWDGIANAVEHADLLVNATPVGLAEGESPIEASLLSPHTRVLDLVYTRGGTKLVRDAKALGINAVDGKEMLLQQAFESFGLFTGMEAPREEMNNALEEWSRDKHQPLDEEKKTGNLWKENEK
;
A
#
# COMPACT_ATOMS: atom_id res chain seq x y z
N MET A 1 28.26 -11.35 -5.67
CA MET A 1 27.27 -12.18 -4.96
C MET A 1 26.80 -13.24 -5.93
N GLU A 2 26.88 -14.50 -5.55
CA GLU A 2 26.24 -15.58 -6.30
C GLU A 2 24.73 -15.34 -6.31
N GLY A 3 24.09 -15.57 -7.46
CA GLY A 3 22.64 -15.44 -7.60
C GLY A 3 21.88 -16.53 -6.82
N PRO A 4 20.54 -16.45 -6.78
CA PRO A 4 19.72 -17.49 -6.14
C PRO A 4 20.00 -18.87 -6.76
N SER A 5 19.97 -19.92 -5.93
CA SER A 5 20.18 -21.30 -6.41
C SER A 5 18.96 -21.83 -7.17
N SER A 6 19.06 -23.03 -7.76
CA SER A 6 17.92 -23.70 -8.39
C SER A 6 16.82 -24.12 -7.42
N SER A 7 17.08 -24.10 -6.10
CA SER A 7 16.11 -24.38 -5.05
C SER A 7 15.60 -23.13 -4.33
N ALA A 8 15.97 -21.94 -4.80
CA ALA A 8 15.61 -20.69 -4.14
C ALA A 8 14.09 -20.51 -4.04
N LYS A 9 13.62 -20.04 -2.87
CA LYS A 9 12.20 -19.71 -2.70
C LYS A 9 11.87 -18.42 -3.43
N VAL A 10 10.77 -18.43 -4.17
CA VAL A 10 10.27 -17.24 -4.87
C VAL A 10 9.18 -16.57 -4.05
N PHE A 11 9.32 -15.26 -3.89
CA PHE A 11 8.31 -14.35 -3.36
C PHE A 11 8.05 -13.24 -4.37
N ALA A 12 6.90 -12.56 -4.25
CA ALA A 12 6.60 -11.49 -5.18
C ALA A 12 5.69 -10.39 -4.64
N ILE A 13 5.58 -9.30 -5.39
CA ILE A 13 4.46 -8.38 -5.35
C ILE A 13 3.72 -8.38 -6.68
N ILE A 14 2.39 -8.41 -6.64
CA ILE A 14 1.53 -8.28 -7.83
C ILE A 14 0.69 -6.99 -7.77
N GLY A 15 0.51 -6.33 -8.91
CA GLY A 15 -0.24 -5.07 -9.04
C GLY A 15 -0.32 -4.56 -10.48
N ASP A 16 -1.02 -3.46 -10.69
CA ASP A 16 -1.07 -2.75 -11.97
C ASP A 16 -1.29 -1.23 -11.79
N PRO A 17 -0.25 -0.40 -12.01
CA PRO A 17 1.15 -0.74 -12.23
C PRO A 17 1.86 -1.20 -10.94
N VAL A 18 3.06 -1.80 -11.06
CA VAL A 18 3.83 -2.29 -9.89
C VAL A 18 5.35 -2.09 -9.99
N SER A 19 5.87 -1.68 -11.16
CA SER A 19 7.31 -1.50 -11.41
C SER A 19 7.99 -0.51 -10.47
N HIS A 20 7.25 0.44 -9.93
CA HIS A 20 7.71 1.45 -8.98
C HIS A 20 7.75 0.95 -7.51
N SER A 21 7.44 -0.31 -7.24
CA SER A 21 7.41 -0.82 -5.87
C SER A 21 8.83 -0.87 -5.27
N ALA A 22 8.96 -0.41 -4.02
CA ALA A 22 10.20 -0.58 -3.24
C ALA A 22 10.27 -1.95 -2.52
N SER A 23 9.18 -2.74 -2.53
CA SER A 23 9.13 -4.05 -1.86
C SER A 23 10.23 -5.01 -2.31
N PRO A 24 10.57 -5.14 -3.63
CA PRO A 24 11.70 -5.95 -4.05
C PRO A 24 13.03 -5.52 -3.43
N ALA A 25 13.29 -4.22 -3.29
CA ALA A 25 14.53 -3.74 -2.67
C ALA A 25 14.62 -4.17 -1.20
N MET A 26 13.54 -3.94 -0.43
CA MET A 26 13.49 -4.26 1.00
C MET A 26 13.57 -5.76 1.27
N HIS A 27 12.72 -6.58 0.63
CA HIS A 27 12.67 -8.01 0.89
C HIS A 27 13.94 -8.74 0.44
N ASN A 28 14.53 -8.36 -0.71
CA ASN A 28 15.80 -8.97 -1.13
C ASN A 28 16.96 -8.55 -0.23
N ALA A 29 16.96 -7.33 0.34
CA ALA A 29 17.94 -6.95 1.36
C ALA A 29 17.79 -7.81 2.62
N ALA A 30 16.56 -8.05 3.07
CA ALA A 30 16.30 -8.93 4.20
C ALA A 30 16.75 -10.38 3.96
N PHE A 31 16.47 -10.95 2.79
CA PHE A 31 16.92 -12.30 2.45
C PHE A 31 18.45 -12.41 2.46
N ARG A 32 19.16 -11.42 1.90
CA ARG A 32 20.63 -11.37 1.95
C ARG A 32 21.17 -11.28 3.37
N ALA A 33 20.59 -10.41 4.20
CA ALA A 33 21.01 -10.21 5.58
C ALA A 33 20.91 -11.50 6.41
N LEU A 34 19.88 -12.32 6.14
CA LEU A 34 19.62 -13.57 6.83
C LEU A 34 20.20 -14.81 6.13
N GLY A 35 20.97 -14.63 5.05
CA GLY A 35 21.55 -15.75 4.27
C GLY A 35 20.50 -16.69 3.66
N MET A 36 19.30 -16.18 3.37
CA MET A 36 18.21 -16.96 2.80
C MET A 36 18.38 -17.14 1.29
N ASP A 37 18.29 -18.38 0.82
CA ASP A 37 18.20 -18.69 -0.60
C ASP A 37 16.78 -18.39 -1.13
N ALA A 38 16.53 -17.10 -1.36
CA ALA A 38 15.23 -16.59 -1.77
C ALA A 38 15.35 -15.33 -2.64
N VAL A 39 14.32 -15.09 -3.45
CA VAL A 39 14.21 -13.89 -4.30
C VAL A 39 12.82 -13.29 -4.21
N TYR A 40 12.75 -11.96 -4.22
CA TYR A 40 11.50 -11.21 -4.27
C TYR A 40 11.39 -10.43 -5.59
N CYS A 41 10.34 -10.68 -6.37
CA CYS A 41 10.12 -10.07 -7.68
C CYS A 41 8.86 -9.18 -7.73
N ALA A 42 8.75 -8.30 -8.72
CA ALA A 42 7.52 -7.57 -9.01
C ALA A 42 6.92 -8.07 -10.32
N PHE A 43 5.63 -8.43 -10.31
CA PHE A 43 4.91 -8.91 -11.49
C PHE A 43 3.69 -8.03 -11.76
N ARG A 44 3.67 -7.41 -12.93
CA ARG A 44 2.49 -6.69 -13.38
C ARG A 44 1.39 -7.70 -13.76
N VAL A 45 0.23 -7.58 -13.13
CA VAL A 45 -0.92 -8.47 -13.35
C VAL A 45 -2.12 -7.60 -13.66
N LYS A 46 -2.75 -7.74 -14.84
CA LYS A 46 -4.01 -7.05 -15.13
C LYS A 46 -5.15 -7.66 -14.31
N LYS A 47 -6.23 -6.90 -14.08
CA LYS A 47 -7.35 -7.32 -13.22
C LYS A 47 -7.94 -8.68 -13.60
N GLU A 48 -8.17 -8.87 -14.88
CA GLU A 48 -8.69 -10.09 -15.52
C GLU A 48 -7.72 -11.28 -15.45
N SER A 49 -6.43 -11.03 -15.21
CA SER A 49 -5.40 -12.06 -15.07
C SER A 49 -5.15 -12.47 -13.62
N LEU A 50 -5.76 -11.80 -12.63
CA LEU A 50 -5.56 -12.10 -11.21
C LEU A 50 -5.84 -13.57 -10.84
N PRO A 51 -6.94 -14.22 -11.30
CA PRO A 51 -7.17 -15.64 -11.01
C PRO A 51 -6.03 -16.53 -11.54
N HIS A 52 -5.60 -16.28 -12.78
CA HIS A 52 -4.50 -17.02 -13.41
C HIS A 52 -3.16 -16.81 -12.69
N ALA A 53 -2.91 -15.62 -12.16
CA ALA A 53 -1.71 -15.35 -11.37
C ALA A 53 -1.70 -16.16 -10.06
N LEU A 54 -2.85 -16.29 -9.38
CA LEU A 54 -2.97 -17.09 -8.16
C LEU A 54 -2.88 -18.60 -8.45
N ASP A 55 -3.41 -19.06 -9.59
CA ASP A 55 -3.19 -20.44 -10.03
C ASP A 55 -1.73 -20.70 -10.39
N GLY A 56 -1.06 -19.73 -11.00
CA GLY A 56 0.40 -19.76 -11.20
C GLY A 56 1.17 -19.82 -9.89
N MET A 57 0.78 -19.06 -8.87
CA MET A 57 1.36 -19.13 -7.52
C MET A 57 1.30 -20.57 -6.98
N ARG A 58 0.15 -21.24 -7.12
CA ARG A 58 -0.05 -22.63 -6.69
C ARG A 58 0.80 -23.61 -7.52
N ALA A 59 0.82 -23.46 -8.84
CA ALA A 59 1.47 -24.39 -9.75
C ALA A 59 3.01 -24.31 -9.70
N LEU A 60 3.54 -23.09 -9.56
CA LEU A 60 4.99 -22.82 -9.54
C LEU A 60 5.60 -22.94 -8.14
N GLY A 61 4.78 -23.09 -7.10
CA GLY A 61 5.26 -23.14 -5.72
C GLY A 61 5.83 -21.81 -5.22
N ILE A 62 5.26 -20.68 -5.66
CA ILE A 62 5.64 -19.36 -5.14
C ILE A 62 5.21 -19.29 -3.66
N ALA A 63 6.18 -19.02 -2.80
CA ALA A 63 6.03 -19.18 -1.34
C ALA A 63 5.13 -18.10 -0.72
N GLY A 64 5.16 -16.89 -1.26
CA GLY A 64 4.30 -15.79 -0.81
C GLY A 64 4.24 -14.64 -1.81
N MET A 65 3.13 -13.91 -1.76
CA MET A 65 2.92 -12.74 -2.61
C MET A 65 2.30 -11.59 -1.82
N ASN A 66 2.88 -10.39 -1.91
CA ASN A 66 2.14 -9.18 -1.63
C ASN A 66 1.22 -8.84 -2.80
N VAL A 67 0.09 -8.21 -2.49
CA VAL A 67 -0.93 -7.79 -3.44
C VAL A 67 -1.12 -6.29 -3.25
N THR A 68 -0.94 -5.51 -4.32
CA THR A 68 -1.21 -4.07 -4.30
C THR A 68 -2.39 -3.70 -5.18
N ALA A 69 -2.69 -2.40 -5.31
CA ALA A 69 -3.76 -1.91 -6.15
C ALA A 69 -3.61 -2.43 -7.60
N PRO A 70 -4.72 -2.75 -8.29
CA PRO A 70 -6.12 -2.66 -7.82
C PRO A 70 -6.66 -3.96 -7.18
N HIS A 71 -5.81 -4.95 -6.89
CA HIS A 71 -6.23 -6.35 -6.71
C HIS A 71 -6.67 -6.74 -5.29
N LYS A 72 -6.41 -5.92 -4.26
CA LYS A 72 -6.53 -6.34 -2.86
C LYS A 72 -7.91 -6.90 -2.48
N GLN A 73 -8.99 -6.31 -3.00
CA GLN A 73 -10.36 -6.76 -2.72
C GLN A 73 -10.72 -8.04 -3.49
N ASP A 74 -10.31 -8.12 -4.76
CA ASP A 74 -10.58 -9.29 -5.60
C ASP A 74 -9.74 -10.50 -5.15
N ALA A 75 -8.51 -10.28 -4.69
CA ALA A 75 -7.64 -11.31 -4.13
C ALA A 75 -8.27 -12.00 -2.90
N MET A 76 -8.95 -11.23 -2.03
CA MET A 76 -9.65 -11.79 -0.87
C MET A 76 -10.73 -12.82 -1.27
N ARG A 77 -11.35 -12.65 -2.44
CA ARG A 77 -12.39 -13.56 -2.94
C ARG A 77 -11.83 -14.82 -3.60
N LEU A 78 -10.53 -14.85 -3.89
CA LEU A 78 -9.87 -15.89 -4.68
C LEU A 78 -8.89 -16.75 -3.85
N VAL A 79 -8.51 -16.30 -2.65
CA VAL A 79 -7.75 -17.10 -1.69
C VAL A 79 -8.64 -18.13 -0.99
N ASP A 80 -8.02 -19.20 -0.49
CA ASP A 80 -8.72 -20.33 0.12
C ASP A 80 -9.12 -20.03 1.58
N GLU A 81 -8.30 -19.25 2.28
CA GLU A 81 -8.52 -18.85 3.68
C GLU A 81 -8.19 -17.37 3.86
N VAL A 82 -8.91 -16.67 4.73
CA VAL A 82 -8.70 -15.25 5.01
C VAL A 82 -8.55 -15.03 6.52
N ASP A 83 -7.49 -14.32 6.90
CA ASP A 83 -7.24 -13.93 8.28
C ASP A 83 -8.30 -12.95 8.81
N GLU A 84 -8.51 -12.94 10.14
CA GLU A 84 -9.52 -12.08 10.79
C GLU A 84 -9.31 -10.59 10.45
N MET A 85 -8.07 -10.11 10.42
CA MET A 85 -7.79 -8.71 10.11
C MET A 85 -8.04 -8.39 8.63
N ALA A 86 -7.74 -9.34 7.73
CA ALA A 86 -8.05 -9.20 6.32
C ALA A 86 -9.56 -9.20 6.06
N CYS A 87 -10.32 -10.03 6.79
CA CYS A 87 -11.78 -10.00 6.81
C CYS A 87 -12.31 -8.64 7.28
N LYS A 88 -11.79 -8.12 8.40
CA LYS A 88 -12.16 -6.81 8.93
C LYS A 88 -11.87 -5.67 7.94
N ALA A 89 -10.75 -5.71 7.23
CA ALA A 89 -10.44 -4.73 6.19
C ALA A 89 -11.24 -4.96 4.89
N GLY A 90 -11.78 -6.17 4.68
CA GLY A 90 -12.38 -6.60 3.41
C GLY A 90 -11.41 -6.50 2.23
N ALA A 91 -10.12 -6.79 2.48
CA ALA A 91 -9.05 -6.75 1.50
C ALA A 91 -7.85 -7.58 1.95
N VAL A 92 -7.14 -8.20 1.00
CA VAL A 92 -5.90 -8.96 1.23
C VAL A 92 -4.73 -8.24 0.54
N ASN A 93 -3.65 -7.95 1.29
CA ASN A 93 -2.41 -7.37 0.75
C ASN A 93 -1.21 -8.34 0.82
N THR A 94 -1.38 -9.51 1.46
CA THR A 94 -0.33 -10.50 1.69
C THR A 94 -0.94 -11.89 1.59
N ILE A 95 -0.35 -12.77 0.78
CA ILE A 95 -0.80 -14.15 0.57
C ILE A 95 0.37 -15.07 0.89
N VAL A 96 0.15 -16.06 1.75
CA VAL A 96 1.13 -17.10 2.10
C VAL A 96 0.66 -18.43 1.53
N SER A 97 1.57 -19.16 0.88
CA SER A 97 1.30 -20.51 0.40
C SER A 97 1.41 -21.52 1.56
N GLN A 98 0.39 -22.37 1.71
CA GLN A 98 0.35 -23.50 2.64
C GLN A 98 0.13 -24.79 1.85
N GLY A 99 1.19 -25.21 1.14
CA GLY A 99 1.10 -26.30 0.16
C GLY A 99 0.35 -25.84 -1.09
N ARG A 100 -0.89 -26.31 -1.27
CA ARG A 100 -1.76 -25.89 -2.38
C ARG A 100 -2.79 -24.82 -2.01
N LYS A 101 -2.96 -24.56 -0.71
CA LYS A 101 -3.89 -23.54 -0.21
C LYS A 101 -3.18 -22.19 -0.13
N LEU A 102 -3.92 -21.13 -0.45
CA LEU A 102 -3.49 -19.75 -0.32
C LEU A 102 -4.23 -19.12 0.86
N LYS A 103 -3.48 -18.64 1.86
CA LYS A 103 -4.04 -17.89 2.99
C LYS A 103 -3.75 -16.40 2.83
N GLY A 104 -4.80 -15.59 2.83
CA GLY A 104 -4.74 -14.14 2.70
C GLY A 104 -4.71 -13.42 4.05
N PHE A 105 -3.89 -12.38 4.13
CA PHE A 105 -3.66 -11.51 5.28
C PHE A 105 -3.71 -10.04 4.85
N ASN A 106 -3.81 -9.15 5.84
CA ASN A 106 -3.74 -7.70 5.62
C ASN A 106 -2.82 -7.04 6.65
N THR A 107 -1.57 -6.77 6.22
CA THR A 107 -0.54 -6.10 7.03
C THR A 107 -0.59 -4.57 6.89
N ASP A 108 -1.40 -4.04 5.96
CA ASP A 108 -1.56 -2.59 5.81
C ASP A 108 -2.24 -1.98 7.03
N VAL A 109 -3.15 -2.70 7.70
CA VAL A 109 -3.89 -2.17 8.87
C VAL A 109 -2.91 -1.79 9.98
N ALA A 110 -2.03 -2.71 10.36
CA ALA A 110 -1.06 -2.47 11.42
C ALA A 110 0.02 -1.47 10.98
N GLY A 111 0.46 -1.53 9.71
CA GLY A 111 1.35 -0.51 9.15
C GLY A 111 0.77 0.90 9.17
N CYS A 112 -0.50 1.05 8.79
CA CYS A 112 -1.25 2.32 8.90
C CYS A 112 -1.37 2.78 10.35
N ALA A 113 -1.77 1.88 11.26
CA ALA A 113 -1.92 2.22 12.67
C ALA A 113 -0.61 2.77 13.25
N ARG A 114 0.52 2.13 12.94
CA ARG A 114 1.83 2.57 13.42
C ARG A 114 2.22 3.94 12.85
N ALA A 115 2.05 4.14 11.54
CA ALA A 115 2.34 5.41 10.89
C ALA A 115 1.47 6.56 11.46
N LEU A 116 0.19 6.30 11.68
CA LEU A 116 -0.75 7.25 12.28
C LEU A 116 -0.36 7.64 13.70
N GLN A 117 -0.02 6.66 14.55
CA GLN A 117 0.41 6.91 15.93
C GLN A 117 1.69 7.72 16.00
N MET A 118 2.66 7.43 15.14
CA MET A 118 3.91 8.19 15.05
C MET A 118 3.65 9.63 14.58
N LEU A 119 2.83 9.81 13.54
CA LEU A 119 2.46 11.14 13.03
C LEU A 119 1.75 11.96 14.11
N MET A 120 0.82 11.36 14.86
CA MET A 120 0.03 12.07 15.88
C MET A 120 0.75 12.20 17.22
N GLY A 121 1.78 11.39 17.49
CA GLY A 121 2.48 11.36 18.78
C GLY A 121 1.63 10.79 19.92
N ARG A 122 0.67 9.91 19.61
CA ARG A 122 -0.24 9.28 20.59
C ARG A 122 -0.72 7.91 20.13
N GLU A 123 -0.97 7.01 21.08
CA GLU A 123 -1.45 5.65 20.78
C GLU A 123 -2.95 5.60 20.48
N ASN A 124 -3.76 6.26 21.32
CA ASN A 124 -5.22 6.30 21.16
C ASN A 124 -5.60 7.32 20.09
N MET A 125 -6.14 6.86 18.96
CA MET A 125 -6.53 7.70 17.83
C MET A 125 -7.98 8.20 17.88
N ALA A 126 -8.73 7.95 18.95
CA ALA A 126 -10.14 8.35 19.06
C ALA A 126 -10.34 9.86 19.28
N GLY A 127 -11.52 10.35 18.87
CA GLY A 127 -12.00 11.71 19.08
C GLY A 127 -11.63 12.72 17.99
N LEU A 128 -10.99 12.28 16.90
CA LEU A 128 -10.51 13.13 15.81
C LEU A 128 -11.60 13.37 14.74
N GLU A 129 -11.50 14.52 14.07
CA GLU A 129 -12.08 14.80 12.76
C GLU A 129 -11.11 14.34 11.67
N VAL A 130 -11.47 13.29 10.94
CA VAL A 130 -10.57 12.64 9.97
C VAL A 130 -11.17 12.69 8.57
N ILE A 131 -10.36 13.14 7.61
CA ILE A 131 -10.67 13.06 6.18
C ILE A 131 -9.86 11.93 5.57
N VAL A 132 -10.51 10.99 4.89
CA VAL A 132 -9.85 9.93 4.13
C VAL A 132 -10.17 10.11 2.65
N LEU A 133 -9.15 10.31 1.82
CA LEU A 133 -9.29 10.41 0.37
C LEU A 133 -9.22 9.02 -0.24
N GLY A 134 -10.31 8.58 -0.86
CA GLY A 134 -10.44 7.27 -1.50
C GLY A 134 -11.20 6.23 -0.68
N ALA A 135 -11.68 5.19 -1.37
CA ALA A 135 -12.46 4.09 -0.79
C ALA A 135 -11.95 2.70 -1.25
N GLY A 136 -10.67 2.61 -1.64
CA GLY A 136 -10.02 1.36 -2.06
C GLY A 136 -9.47 0.53 -0.91
N GLY A 137 -8.71 -0.52 -1.21
CA GLY A 137 -8.12 -1.42 -0.20
C GLY A 137 -7.22 -0.70 0.82
N ALA A 138 -6.39 0.27 0.39
CA ALA A 138 -5.56 1.06 1.30
C ALA A 138 -6.42 1.96 2.22
N ALA A 139 -7.46 2.59 1.67
CA ALA A 139 -8.40 3.37 2.46
C ALA A 139 -9.10 2.50 3.51
N ARG A 140 -9.54 1.30 3.13
CA ARG A 140 -10.15 0.33 4.06
C ARG A 140 -9.20 -0.04 5.21
N ALA A 141 -7.93 -0.29 4.91
CA ALA A 141 -6.94 -0.57 5.96
C ALA A 141 -6.75 0.63 6.91
N ALA A 142 -6.66 1.85 6.36
CA ALA A 142 -6.57 3.07 7.16
C ALA A 142 -7.83 3.29 8.04
N LEU A 143 -9.02 3.02 7.51
CA LEU A 143 -10.29 3.13 8.24
C LEU A 143 -10.36 2.14 9.41
N VAL A 144 -9.94 0.89 9.20
CA VAL A 144 -9.84 -0.11 10.29
C VAL A 144 -8.82 0.34 11.34
N ALA A 145 -7.66 0.86 10.91
CA ALA A 145 -6.62 1.35 11.80
C ALA A 145 -7.07 2.56 12.65
N LEU A 146 -7.87 3.46 12.08
CA LEU A 146 -8.45 4.61 12.78
C LEU A 146 -9.52 4.20 13.78
N GLY A 147 -10.29 3.16 13.48
CA GLY A 147 -11.36 2.64 14.33
C GLY A 147 -12.56 3.59 14.50
N ASN A 148 -13.56 3.11 15.24
CA ASN A 148 -14.88 3.75 15.39
C ASN A 148 -14.93 4.98 16.32
N GLY A 149 -13.80 5.33 16.97
CA GLY A 149 -13.73 6.46 17.90
C GLY A 149 -13.76 7.83 17.23
N ASN A 150 -13.69 7.88 15.90
CA ASN A 150 -13.47 9.09 15.11
C ASN A 150 -14.71 9.53 14.33
N ARG A 151 -14.73 10.80 13.94
CA ARG A 151 -15.69 11.32 12.96
C ARG A 151 -14.98 11.34 11.61
N ILE A 152 -15.40 10.45 10.71
CA ILE A 152 -14.67 10.18 9.47
C ILE A 152 -15.47 10.71 8.28
N SER A 153 -14.89 11.56 7.46
CA SER A 153 -15.43 11.87 6.13
C SER A 153 -14.58 11.19 5.06
N ILE A 154 -15.19 10.32 4.26
CA ILE A 154 -14.54 9.70 3.11
C ILE A 154 -14.86 10.51 1.87
N VAL A 155 -13.83 11.03 1.23
CA VAL A 155 -13.95 11.70 -0.08
C VAL A 155 -13.70 10.68 -1.17
N SER A 156 -14.66 10.51 -2.08
CA SER A 156 -14.51 9.60 -3.22
C SER A 156 -15.22 10.16 -4.45
N ARG A 157 -14.64 9.93 -5.62
CA ARG A 157 -15.31 10.18 -6.92
C ARG A 157 -16.57 9.31 -7.07
N ASP A 158 -16.53 8.12 -6.47
CA ASP A 158 -17.67 7.22 -6.36
C ASP A 158 -18.12 7.20 -4.89
N VAL A 159 -19.13 8.03 -4.60
CA VAL A 159 -19.68 8.20 -3.25
C VAL A 159 -20.35 6.91 -2.78
N GLN A 160 -20.99 6.16 -3.68
CA GLN A 160 -21.65 4.90 -3.33
C GLN A 160 -20.62 3.86 -2.84
N LYS A 161 -19.50 3.75 -3.55
CA LYS A 161 -18.39 2.88 -3.11
C LYS A 161 -17.86 3.23 -1.73
N ALA A 162 -17.81 4.52 -1.39
CA ALA A 162 -17.43 4.95 -0.04
C ALA A 162 -18.48 4.51 1.00
N ILE A 163 -19.77 4.70 0.72
CA ILE A 163 -20.87 4.25 1.61
C ILE A 163 -20.79 2.74 1.85
N ASP A 164 -20.61 1.96 0.80
CA ASP A 164 -20.55 0.50 0.88
C ASP A 164 -19.33 0.05 1.70
N ALA A 165 -18.15 0.65 1.47
CA ALA A 165 -16.97 0.38 2.27
C ALA A 165 -17.23 0.63 3.76
N MET A 166 -17.86 1.74 4.14
CA MET A 166 -18.11 2.05 5.54
C MET A 166 -19.12 1.11 6.20
N ARG A 167 -20.14 0.68 5.46
CA ARG A 167 -21.12 -0.33 5.92
C ARG A 167 -20.46 -1.68 6.15
N GLU A 168 -19.66 -2.15 5.21
CA GLU A 168 -18.93 -3.41 5.33
C GLU A 168 -17.94 -3.40 6.51
N LEU A 169 -17.31 -2.26 6.77
CA LEU A 169 -16.39 -2.09 7.90
C LEU A 169 -17.11 -1.90 9.25
N GLY A 170 -18.44 -1.76 9.27
CA GLY A 170 -19.21 -1.49 10.49
C GLY A 170 -18.88 -0.15 11.13
N LEU A 171 -18.53 0.86 10.33
CA LEU A 171 -18.29 2.21 10.84
C LEU A 171 -19.59 2.88 11.23
N SER A 172 -19.64 3.54 12.39
CA SER A 172 -20.88 4.15 12.91
C SER A 172 -20.93 5.68 12.82
N ARG A 173 -19.77 6.34 12.69
CA ARG A 173 -19.65 7.81 12.72
C ARG A 173 -18.95 8.33 11.47
N PHE A 174 -19.64 8.26 10.34
CA PHE A 174 -19.07 8.61 9.06
C PHE A 174 -19.94 9.49 8.17
N LYS A 175 -19.31 10.13 7.18
CA LYS A 175 -19.97 10.76 6.03
C LYS A 175 -19.23 10.37 4.74
N ALA A 176 -19.97 10.06 3.68
CA ALA A 176 -19.41 9.99 2.34
C ALA A 176 -19.62 11.34 1.66
N ILE A 177 -18.58 11.91 1.08
CA ILE A 177 -18.63 13.20 0.39
C ILE A 177 -18.08 13.09 -1.02
N GLY A 178 -18.70 13.81 -1.95
CA GLY A 178 -18.17 14.04 -3.28
C GLY A 178 -16.92 14.91 -3.23
N TRP A 179 -16.14 14.90 -4.31
CA TRP A 179 -14.88 15.66 -4.38
C TRP A 179 -15.10 17.18 -4.37
N ASP A 180 -16.28 17.63 -4.79
CA ASP A 180 -16.76 19.01 -4.73
C ASP A 180 -16.90 19.55 -3.30
N GLY A 181 -17.19 18.67 -2.33
CA GLY A 181 -17.31 19.04 -0.92
C GLY A 181 -16.00 19.11 -0.14
N ILE A 182 -14.86 18.81 -0.78
CA ILE A 182 -13.60 18.59 -0.06
C ILE A 182 -13.08 19.84 0.66
N ALA A 183 -13.17 21.02 0.04
CA ALA A 183 -12.62 22.26 0.61
C ALA A 183 -13.23 22.58 1.98
N ASN A 184 -14.54 22.42 2.12
CA ASN A 184 -15.25 22.62 3.39
C ASN A 184 -14.93 21.52 4.42
N ALA A 185 -14.70 20.29 3.95
CA ALA A 185 -14.45 19.16 4.83
C ALA A 185 -13.06 19.22 5.49
N VAL A 186 -12.04 19.69 4.75
CA VAL A 186 -10.66 19.74 5.24
C VAL A 186 -10.36 20.92 6.18
N GLU A 187 -11.20 21.97 6.16
CA GLU A 187 -10.99 23.19 6.95
C GLU A 187 -10.86 22.91 8.46
N HIS A 188 -11.64 21.94 8.98
CA HIS A 188 -11.69 21.58 10.40
C HIS A 188 -11.10 20.19 10.70
N ALA A 189 -10.31 19.64 9.78
CA ALA A 189 -9.76 18.29 9.94
C ALA A 189 -8.55 18.30 10.88
N ASP A 190 -8.56 17.41 11.88
CA ASP A 190 -7.38 17.10 12.68
C ASP A 190 -6.37 16.28 11.86
N LEU A 191 -6.88 15.43 10.97
CA LEU A 191 -6.09 14.49 10.18
C LEU A 191 -6.65 14.34 8.76
N LEU A 192 -5.76 14.46 7.78
CA LEU A 192 -6.00 14.06 6.39
C LEU A 192 -5.19 12.80 6.07
N VAL A 193 -5.86 11.77 5.53
CA VAL A 193 -5.23 10.57 5.00
C VAL A 193 -5.47 10.51 3.49
N ASN A 194 -4.44 10.67 2.66
CA ASN A 194 -4.54 10.35 1.23
C ASN A 194 -4.36 8.85 1.02
N ALA A 195 -5.44 8.15 0.65
CA ALA A 195 -5.42 6.74 0.28
C ALA A 195 -5.80 6.52 -1.20
N THR A 196 -5.61 7.55 -2.03
CA THR A 196 -5.74 7.49 -3.49
C THR A 196 -4.37 7.26 -4.14
N PRO A 197 -4.31 6.84 -5.43
CA PRO A 197 -3.05 6.78 -6.16
C PRO A 197 -2.51 8.16 -6.59
N VAL A 198 -3.25 9.26 -6.37
CA VAL A 198 -2.80 10.60 -6.78
C VAL A 198 -1.57 10.98 -5.97
N GLY A 199 -0.51 11.42 -6.66
CA GLY A 199 0.82 11.66 -6.11
C GLY A 199 1.87 10.62 -6.50
N LEU A 200 1.47 9.51 -7.15
CA LEU A 200 2.41 8.56 -7.78
C LEU A 200 3.08 9.18 -9.02
N ALA A 201 2.30 9.91 -9.83
CA ALA A 201 2.82 10.71 -10.92
C ALA A 201 3.47 11.99 -10.38
N GLU A 202 4.59 12.38 -10.98
CA GLU A 202 5.33 13.57 -10.55
C GLU A 202 4.47 14.83 -10.72
N GLY A 203 4.49 15.70 -9.71
CA GLY A 203 3.79 16.99 -9.75
C GLY A 203 2.28 16.93 -9.45
N GLU A 204 1.70 15.75 -9.25
CA GLU A 204 0.28 15.62 -8.87
C GLU A 204 0.08 15.65 -7.35
N SER A 205 -1.04 16.22 -6.91
CA SER A 205 -1.50 16.21 -5.52
C SER A 205 -3.02 16.01 -5.50
N PRO A 206 -3.57 15.23 -4.55
CA PRO A 206 -5.02 15.01 -4.47
C PRO A 206 -5.80 16.27 -4.09
N ILE A 207 -5.15 17.20 -3.37
CA ILE A 207 -5.66 18.52 -2.99
C ILE A 207 -4.53 19.54 -2.96
N GLU A 208 -4.89 20.82 -2.96
CA GLU A 208 -3.96 21.89 -2.60
C GLU A 208 -3.74 21.94 -1.09
N ALA A 209 -2.48 21.97 -0.65
CA ALA A 209 -2.16 22.03 0.78
C ALA A 209 -2.60 23.34 1.45
N SER A 210 -2.83 24.40 0.67
CA SER A 210 -3.38 25.68 1.12
C SER A 210 -4.81 25.59 1.67
N LEU A 211 -5.55 24.52 1.35
CA LEU A 211 -6.87 24.26 1.91
C LEU A 211 -6.82 23.73 3.35
N LEU A 212 -5.64 23.28 3.79
CA LEU A 212 -5.48 22.66 5.11
C LEU A 212 -5.23 23.70 6.18
N SER A 213 -5.80 23.45 7.36
CA SER A 213 -5.51 24.24 8.54
C SER A 213 -4.09 23.96 9.05
N PRO A 214 -3.40 24.95 9.67
CA PRO A 214 -2.04 24.74 10.21
C PRO A 214 -1.92 23.63 11.25
N HIS A 215 -3.01 23.28 11.93
CA HIS A 215 -3.05 22.23 12.95
C HIS A 215 -3.32 20.83 12.37
N THR A 216 -3.78 20.73 11.12
CA THR A 216 -4.07 19.45 10.47
C THR A 216 -2.77 18.63 10.38
N ARG A 217 -2.85 17.31 10.56
CA ARG A 217 -1.76 16.40 10.21
C ARG A 217 -2.08 15.68 8.91
N VAL A 218 -1.05 15.39 8.12
CA VAL A 218 -1.23 14.75 6.82
C VAL A 218 -0.45 13.44 6.77
N LEU A 219 -1.17 12.35 6.51
CA LEU A 219 -0.59 11.07 6.12
C LEU A 219 -0.92 10.83 4.64
N ASP A 220 0.08 10.89 3.78
CA ASP A 220 -0.07 10.45 2.41
C ASP A 220 0.36 8.98 2.30
N LEU A 221 -0.53 8.05 1.98
CA LEU A 221 -0.17 6.63 1.85
C LEU A 221 0.65 6.36 0.58
N VAL A 222 0.71 7.33 -0.34
CA VAL A 222 1.63 7.26 -1.48
C VAL A 222 3.06 7.53 -0.99
N TYR A 223 4.00 6.81 -1.56
CA TYR A 223 5.43 7.05 -1.39
C TYR A 223 6.09 7.15 -2.75
N THR A 224 7.04 8.08 -2.89
CA THR A 224 7.82 8.26 -4.11
C THR A 224 9.26 8.64 -3.78
N ARG A 225 10.14 8.49 -4.78
CA ARG A 225 11.51 9.00 -4.73
C ARG A 225 11.44 10.54 -4.64
N GLY A 226 11.89 11.12 -3.52
CA GLY A 226 11.78 12.56 -3.25
C GLY A 226 10.50 13.05 -2.55
N GLY A 227 9.62 12.13 -2.13
CA GLY A 227 8.37 12.43 -1.43
C GLY A 227 7.23 12.89 -2.34
N THR A 228 6.00 12.93 -1.83
CA THR A 228 4.84 13.35 -2.62
C THR A 228 4.70 14.88 -2.65
N LYS A 229 4.01 15.41 -3.67
CA LYS A 229 3.74 16.85 -3.74
C LYS A 229 2.94 17.33 -2.54
N LEU A 230 1.90 16.58 -2.14
CA LEU A 230 1.08 16.90 -0.97
C LEU A 230 1.94 17.10 0.29
N VAL A 231 2.84 16.17 0.57
CA VAL A 231 3.70 16.22 1.77
C VAL A 231 4.70 17.38 1.69
N ARG A 232 5.31 17.63 0.52
CA ARG A 232 6.22 18.76 0.34
C ARG A 232 5.52 20.11 0.53
N ASP A 233 4.36 20.28 -0.10
CA ASP A 233 3.59 21.52 -0.03
C ASP A 233 3.07 21.76 1.39
N ALA A 234 2.56 20.73 2.07
CA ALA A 234 2.14 20.83 3.47
C ALA A 234 3.30 21.24 4.39
N LYS A 235 4.48 20.60 4.25
CA LYS A 235 5.67 20.98 5.02
C LYS A 235 6.11 22.41 4.77
N ALA A 236 6.00 22.90 3.52
CA ALA A 236 6.33 24.28 3.19
C ALA A 236 5.41 25.31 3.88
N LEU A 237 4.20 24.90 4.25
CA LEU A 237 3.23 25.68 5.04
C LEU A 237 3.37 25.47 6.56
N GLY A 238 4.36 24.70 7.01
CA GLY A 238 4.55 24.37 8.43
C GLY A 238 3.59 23.29 8.96
N ILE A 239 2.85 22.62 8.08
CA ILE A 239 1.93 21.53 8.43
C ILE A 239 2.72 20.24 8.63
N ASN A 240 2.42 19.50 9.71
CA ASN A 240 3.08 18.22 9.94
C ASN A 240 2.54 17.16 8.98
N ALA A 241 3.40 16.69 8.07
CA ALA A 241 3.05 15.76 7.03
C ALA A 241 4.11 14.65 6.88
N VAL A 242 3.66 13.43 6.63
CA VAL A 242 4.51 12.27 6.30
C VAL A 242 3.94 11.52 5.11
N ASP A 243 4.82 10.91 4.32
CA ASP A 243 4.45 10.06 3.19
C ASP A 243 4.34 8.58 3.63
N GLY A 244 4.06 7.71 2.66
CA GLY A 244 3.70 6.32 2.93
C GLY A 244 4.88 5.43 3.32
N LYS A 245 6.10 5.97 3.47
CA LYS A 245 7.31 5.16 3.70
C LYS A 245 7.28 4.43 5.03
N GLU A 246 6.83 5.10 6.10
CA GLU A 246 6.71 4.46 7.41
C GLU A 246 5.69 3.31 7.35
N MET A 247 4.51 3.56 6.78
CA MET A 247 3.49 2.53 6.57
C MET A 247 4.06 1.36 5.74
N LEU A 248 4.77 1.66 4.66
CA LEU A 248 5.40 0.69 3.77
C LEU A 248 6.41 -0.21 4.49
N LEU A 249 7.26 0.34 5.36
CA LEU A 249 8.22 -0.43 6.16
C LEU A 249 7.49 -1.35 7.14
N GLN A 250 6.55 -0.79 7.91
CA GLN A 250 5.85 -1.54 8.95
C GLN A 250 5.07 -2.72 8.37
N GLN A 251 4.33 -2.50 7.26
CA GLN A 251 3.61 -3.60 6.61
C GLN A 251 4.57 -4.65 6.00
N ALA A 252 5.78 -4.24 5.59
CA ALA A 252 6.78 -5.14 5.00
C ALA A 252 7.46 -6.01 6.07
N PHE A 253 7.66 -5.49 7.27
CA PHE A 253 8.18 -6.27 8.40
C PHE A 253 7.20 -7.39 8.78
N GLU A 254 5.91 -7.07 8.83
CA GLU A 254 4.88 -8.07 9.11
C GLU A 254 4.74 -9.09 8.00
N SER A 255 4.71 -8.66 6.73
CA SER A 255 4.62 -9.59 5.61
C SER A 255 5.84 -10.50 5.54
N PHE A 256 7.04 -9.98 5.84
CA PHE A 256 8.25 -10.78 5.96
C PHE A 256 8.12 -11.87 7.04
N GLY A 257 7.59 -11.51 8.21
CA GLY A 257 7.31 -12.48 9.28
C GLY A 257 6.32 -13.55 8.86
N LEU A 258 5.25 -13.17 8.17
CA LEU A 258 4.26 -14.13 7.63
C LEU A 258 4.86 -15.07 6.56
N PHE A 259 5.75 -14.55 5.72
CA PHE A 259 6.40 -15.33 4.65
C PHE A 259 7.42 -16.33 5.18
N THR A 260 8.17 -15.96 6.21
CA THR A 260 9.39 -16.67 6.61
C THR A 260 9.29 -17.35 7.97
N GLY A 261 8.37 -16.91 8.83
CA GLY A 261 8.33 -17.28 10.25
C GLY A 261 9.47 -16.67 11.08
N MET A 262 10.26 -15.75 10.51
CA MET A 262 11.40 -15.09 11.15
C MET A 262 11.11 -13.63 11.44
N GLU A 263 11.84 -13.05 12.40
CA GLU A 263 11.81 -11.60 12.60
C GLU A 263 12.46 -10.87 11.41
N ALA A 264 11.85 -9.77 10.98
CA ALA A 264 12.36 -8.97 9.88
C ALA A 264 13.65 -8.22 10.29
N PRO A 265 14.72 -8.24 9.48
CA PRO A 265 15.93 -7.45 9.70
C PRO A 265 15.63 -5.98 9.36
N ARG A 266 15.08 -5.25 10.34
CA ARG A 266 14.44 -3.94 10.13
C ARG A 266 15.42 -2.88 9.62
N GLU A 267 16.66 -2.90 10.11
CA GLU A 267 17.69 -1.93 9.73
C GLU A 267 18.07 -2.07 8.25
N GLU A 268 18.30 -3.30 7.79
CA GLU A 268 18.67 -3.60 6.41
C GLU A 268 17.54 -3.30 5.44
N MET A 269 16.30 -3.59 5.82
CA MET A 269 15.13 -3.22 5.04
C MET A 269 14.94 -1.69 4.97
N ASN A 270 15.16 -0.97 6.08
CA ASN A 270 15.12 0.49 6.08
C ASN A 270 16.22 1.09 5.19
N ASN A 271 17.46 0.63 5.33
CA ASN A 271 18.58 1.08 4.52
C ASN A 271 18.31 0.85 3.03
N ALA A 272 17.75 -0.31 2.67
CA ALA A 272 17.36 -0.61 1.29
C ALA A 272 16.26 0.32 0.76
N LEU A 273 15.30 0.71 1.59
CA LEU A 273 14.27 1.69 1.21
C LEU A 273 14.86 3.10 1.04
N GLU A 274 15.81 3.49 1.89
CA GLU A 274 16.53 4.76 1.77
C GLU A 274 17.36 4.82 0.48
N GLU A 275 18.10 3.76 0.16
CA GLU A 275 18.85 3.63 -1.08
C GLU A 275 17.93 3.69 -2.29
N TRP A 276 16.85 2.90 -2.29
CA TRP A 276 15.81 2.95 -3.32
C TRP A 276 15.23 4.36 -3.49
N SER A 277 15.08 5.11 -2.40
CA SER A 277 14.55 6.49 -2.43
C SER A 277 15.52 7.50 -3.05
N ARG A 278 16.83 7.24 -3.00
CA ARG A 278 17.89 8.14 -3.50
C ARG A 278 18.20 7.93 -4.97
N ASP A 279 18.10 6.70 -5.44
CA ASP A 279 18.28 6.39 -6.85
C ASP A 279 17.20 7.13 -7.65
N LYS A 280 17.58 7.97 -8.62
CA LYS A 280 16.65 8.72 -9.48
C LYS A 280 16.52 8.12 -10.88
N HIS A 281 17.22 7.01 -11.17
CA HIS A 281 17.46 6.54 -12.54
C HIS A 281 16.56 5.39 -13.02
N GLN A 282 15.45 5.08 -12.35
CA GLN A 282 14.43 4.20 -12.93
C GLN A 282 13.29 5.04 -13.52
N PRO A 283 13.09 5.06 -14.85
CA PRO A 283 12.00 5.80 -15.47
C PRO A 283 10.66 5.24 -14.98
N LEU A 284 9.78 6.12 -14.49
CA LEU A 284 8.38 5.78 -14.20
C LEU A 284 7.54 5.60 -15.48
N ASP A 285 8.09 5.92 -16.66
CA ASP A 285 7.31 6.19 -17.89
C ASP A 285 7.77 5.47 -19.18
N GLU A 286 8.68 4.49 -19.13
CA GLU A 286 9.10 3.79 -20.36
C GLU A 286 8.06 2.83 -20.95
N GLU A 287 7.01 2.46 -20.20
CA GLU A 287 5.97 1.55 -20.66
C GLU A 287 5.08 2.10 -21.80
N LYS A 288 5.16 3.40 -22.13
CA LYS A 288 4.49 3.95 -23.32
C LYS A 288 5.29 3.77 -24.62
N LYS A 289 6.56 3.37 -24.57
CA LYS A 289 7.45 3.35 -25.75
C LYS A 289 7.80 1.95 -26.30
N THR A 290 7.57 0.87 -25.55
CA THR A 290 8.00 -0.49 -25.97
C THR A 290 6.89 -1.32 -26.66
N GLY A 291 5.84 -0.66 -27.16
CA GLY A 291 4.87 -1.30 -28.06
C GLY A 291 5.41 -1.47 -29.48
N ASN A 292 6.56 -2.13 -29.69
CA ASN A 292 7.00 -2.58 -31.03
C ASN A 292 8.25 -3.49 -31.05
N LEU A 293 8.47 -4.37 -30.06
CA LEU A 293 9.63 -5.29 -30.08
C LEU A 293 9.33 -6.74 -30.50
N TRP A 294 8.15 -7.03 -31.05
CA TRP A 294 7.78 -8.38 -31.52
C TRP A 294 7.20 -8.41 -32.95
N LYS A 295 7.74 -7.59 -33.85
CA LYS A 295 7.52 -7.74 -35.30
C LYS A 295 8.85 -7.78 -36.01
N GLU A 296 9.53 -8.92 -35.97
CA GLU A 296 10.49 -9.35 -36.98
C GLU A 296 10.91 -10.79 -36.67
N ASN A 297 10.34 -11.73 -37.41
CA ASN A 297 10.98 -12.94 -37.96
C ASN A 297 9.92 -14.00 -38.32
N GLU A 298 9.19 -13.74 -39.40
CA GLU A 298 8.71 -14.82 -40.27
C GLU A 298 9.18 -14.46 -41.69
N LYS A 299 10.12 -15.26 -42.20
CA LYS A 299 10.43 -15.42 -43.62
C LYS A 299 10.03 -16.84 -44.01
#